data_AF-A0A1X0AGW6-F1
#
_entry.id   AF-A0A1X0AGW6-F1
#
_cell.length_a   1.000
_cell.length_b   1.000
_cell.length_c   1.000
_cell.angle_alpha   90.00
_cell.angle_beta   90.00
_cell.angle_gamma   90.00
#
_symmetry.space_group_name_H-M   'P 1'
#
loop_
_entity.id
_entity.type
_entity.pdbx_description
1 polymer ?
#
loop_
_entity_poly.entity_id
_entity_poly.type
_entity_poly.pdbx_seq_one_letter_code
_entity_poly.pdbx_strand_id
1 'polypeptide(L)'
;MSHTYRLAAQLQALAIDNVDRPVFGTHRIPSPQHGIITTARHRQRNGEHAVLVIARDDATHVLAAAVATAPIGGGIIDSHIAQFRSAALVWKRTITPPAHWWQRSAATIDTAEPAPRDRIGFTATGSAEYFLNHDWIPGSDPRNTHWTLSSWTPAHGLHVLLSGTDIDAATRHAITVETRAASVA
;
A
#
# COMPACT_ATOMS: atom_id res chain seq x y z
N MET A 1 11.99 -13.50 -1.86
CA MET A 1 10.61 -13.42 -1.32
C MET A 1 9.80 -12.48 -2.21
N SER A 2 8.84 -12.96 -3.00
CA SER A 2 8.16 -12.15 -4.05
C SER A 2 6.78 -11.60 -3.66
N HIS A 3 6.25 -11.84 -2.45
CA HIS A 3 4.84 -11.57 -2.12
C HIS A 3 4.63 -10.75 -0.84
N THR A 4 5.38 -9.67 -0.68
CA THR A 4 5.27 -8.77 0.48
C THR A 4 3.95 -8.00 0.54
N TYR A 5 3.26 -7.78 -0.58
CA TYR A 5 1.89 -7.25 -0.56
C TYR A 5 0.92 -8.22 0.11
N ARG A 6 0.98 -9.52 -0.23
CA ARG A 6 0.17 -10.55 0.43
C ARG A 6 0.49 -10.65 1.91
N LEU A 7 1.78 -10.56 2.27
CA LEU A 7 2.18 -10.45 3.67
C LEU A 7 1.52 -9.23 4.33
N ALA A 8 1.53 -8.06 3.69
CA ALA A 8 0.90 -6.87 4.23
C ALA A 8 -0.61 -7.02 4.43
N ALA A 9 -1.32 -7.68 3.50
CA ALA A 9 -2.72 -8.02 3.65
C ALA A 9 -2.97 -8.97 4.84
N GLN A 10 -2.09 -9.95 5.06
CA GLN A 10 -2.14 -10.81 6.25
C GLN A 10 -1.88 -10.00 7.54
N LEU A 11 -0.96 -9.04 7.51
CA LEU A 11 -0.73 -8.15 8.66
C LEU A 11 -1.93 -7.23 8.93
N GLN A 12 -2.67 -6.83 7.90
CA GLN A 12 -3.90 -6.04 8.08
C GLN A 12 -4.96 -6.86 8.81
N ALA A 13 -5.16 -8.13 8.45
CA ALA A 13 -6.03 -9.03 9.19
C ALA A 13 -5.58 -9.17 10.66
N LEU A 14 -4.27 -9.39 10.88
CA LEU A 14 -3.72 -9.41 12.24
C LEU A 14 -3.92 -8.09 13.00
N ALA A 15 -3.82 -6.94 12.33
CA ALA A 15 -4.06 -5.65 12.96
C ALA A 15 -5.53 -5.54 13.43
N ILE A 16 -6.49 -5.94 12.60
CA ILE A 16 -7.92 -6.00 12.97
C ILE A 16 -8.11 -6.91 14.19
N ASP A 17 -7.55 -8.11 14.18
CA ASP A 17 -7.69 -9.08 15.28
C ASP A 17 -7.04 -8.64 16.60
N ASN A 18 -6.14 -7.66 16.55
CA ASN A 18 -5.38 -7.20 17.70
C ASN A 18 -5.81 -5.82 18.21
N VAL A 19 -6.52 -4.99 17.42
CA VAL A 19 -6.73 -3.57 17.75
C VAL A 19 -7.39 -3.33 19.11
N ASP A 20 -8.35 -4.20 19.48
CA ASP A 20 -9.12 -4.08 20.73
C ASP A 20 -8.43 -4.72 21.96
N ARG A 21 -7.22 -5.27 21.80
CA ARG A 21 -6.52 -5.89 22.93
C ARG A 21 -6.12 -4.83 23.96
N PRO A 22 -6.32 -5.08 25.27
CA PRO A 22 -5.95 -4.16 26.34
C PRO A 22 -4.45 -4.24 26.65
N VAL A 23 -3.61 -4.08 25.63
CA VAL A 23 -2.15 -4.12 25.71
C VAL A 23 -1.61 -2.79 25.19
N PHE A 24 -0.56 -2.26 25.83
CA PHE A 24 0.11 -1.04 25.41
C PHE A 24 1.57 -1.30 25.06
N GLY A 25 2.12 -0.45 24.20
CA GLY A 25 3.52 -0.55 23.80
C GLY A 25 3.74 -1.56 22.68
N THR A 26 4.99 -2.03 22.55
CA THR A 26 5.41 -2.91 21.45
C THR A 26 5.72 -4.31 21.96
N HIS A 27 5.15 -5.33 21.32
CA HIS A 27 5.39 -6.73 21.66
C HIS A 27 5.40 -7.61 20.41
N ARG A 28 5.97 -8.82 20.53
CA ARG A 28 5.96 -9.81 19.45
C ARG A 28 4.60 -10.50 19.37
N ILE A 29 4.16 -10.79 18.15
CA ILE A 29 2.96 -11.61 17.88
C ILE A 29 3.34 -12.76 16.94
N PRO A 30 2.52 -13.83 16.86
CA PRO A 30 2.74 -14.90 15.90
C PRO A 30 2.89 -14.35 14.48
N SER A 31 3.91 -14.84 13.78
CA SER A 31 4.17 -14.43 12.41
C SER A 31 3.31 -15.24 11.44
N PRO A 32 2.73 -14.62 10.40
CA PRO A 32 1.96 -15.35 9.39
C PRO A 32 2.85 -16.20 8.46
N GLN A 33 4.16 -16.00 8.49
CA GLN A 33 5.12 -16.70 7.64
C GLN A 33 6.39 -17.08 8.43
N HIS A 34 6.99 -18.22 8.09
CA HIS A 34 8.21 -18.70 8.72
C HIS A 34 9.40 -17.76 8.44
N GLY A 35 10.29 -17.56 9.42
CA GLY A 35 11.48 -16.71 9.27
C GLY A 35 11.20 -15.21 9.22
N ILE A 36 10.02 -14.77 9.66
CA ILE A 36 9.66 -13.35 9.76
C ILE A 36 9.38 -13.03 11.23
N ILE A 37 9.95 -11.91 11.69
CA ILE A 37 9.66 -11.35 13.02
C ILE A 37 8.49 -10.37 12.88
N THR A 38 7.37 -10.66 13.56
CA THR A 38 6.20 -9.78 13.57
C THR A 38 6.01 -9.14 14.94
N THR A 39 5.83 -7.82 14.95
CA THR A 39 5.59 -7.03 16.17
C THR A 39 4.31 -6.22 16.03
N ALA A 40 3.51 -6.17 17.09
CA ALA A 40 2.39 -5.25 17.23
C ALA A 40 2.78 -4.08 18.13
N ARG A 41 2.38 -2.87 17.75
CA ARG A 41 2.55 -1.66 18.56
C ARG A 41 1.18 -1.04 18.81
N HIS A 42 0.75 -1.07 20.06
CA HIS A 42 -0.53 -0.50 20.49
C HIS A 42 -0.34 0.89 21.07
N ARG A 43 -1.28 1.77 20.75
CA ARG A 43 -1.35 3.14 21.24
C ARG A 43 -2.82 3.51 21.44
N GLN A 44 -3.07 4.43 22.37
CA GLN A 44 -4.32 5.16 22.43
C GLN A 44 -4.09 6.62 22.05
N ARG A 45 -4.97 7.18 21.23
CA ARG A 45 -4.93 8.59 20.86
C ARG A 45 -6.32 9.03 20.42
N ASN A 46 -6.71 10.25 20.79
CA ASN A 46 -7.94 10.89 20.31
C ASN A 46 -9.23 10.05 20.52
N GLY A 47 -9.31 9.26 21.60
CA GLY A 47 -10.48 8.40 21.83
C GLY A 47 -10.48 7.09 21.05
N GLU A 48 -9.35 6.70 20.45
CA GLU A 48 -9.21 5.47 19.66
C GLU A 48 -8.09 4.58 20.19
N HIS A 49 -8.28 3.26 20.07
CA HIS A 49 -7.22 2.26 20.08
C HIS A 49 -6.63 2.15 18.68
N ALA A 50 -5.30 2.18 18.58
CA ALA A 50 -4.59 2.00 17.32
C ALA A 50 -3.53 0.91 17.49
N VAL A 51 -3.45 0.00 16.53
CA VAL A 51 -2.37 -0.98 16.43
C VAL A 51 -1.67 -0.87 15.08
N LEU A 52 -0.34 -0.82 15.14
CA LEU A 52 0.55 -0.94 13.99
C LEU A 52 1.23 -2.31 14.06
N VAL A 53 0.97 -3.17 13.08
CA VAL A 53 1.62 -4.47 12.94
C VAL A 53 2.72 -4.36 11.90
N ILE A 54 3.92 -4.81 12.23
CA ILE A 54 5.11 -4.71 11.38
C ILE A 54 5.77 -6.08 11.26
N ALA A 55 6.01 -6.52 10.03
CA ALA A 55 6.83 -7.68 9.72
C ALA A 55 8.24 -7.26 9.30
N ARG A 56 9.25 -7.95 9.84
CA ARG A 56 10.67 -7.75 9.51
C ARG A 56 11.35 -9.07 9.16
N ASP A 57 12.34 -9.00 8.29
CA ASP A 57 13.30 -10.10 8.13
C ASP A 57 14.30 -10.14 9.29
N ASP A 58 15.13 -11.19 9.32
CA ASP A 58 16.17 -11.38 10.34
C ASP A 58 17.25 -10.28 10.31
N ALA A 59 17.41 -9.59 9.17
CA ALA A 59 18.28 -8.43 8.99
C ALA A 59 17.62 -7.12 9.43
N THR A 60 16.47 -7.18 10.12
CA THR A 60 15.66 -6.08 10.66
C THR A 60 15.00 -5.17 9.63
N HIS A 61 15.05 -5.51 8.35
CA HIS A 61 14.38 -4.73 7.33
C HIS A 61 12.86 -4.89 7.44
N VAL A 62 12.13 -3.78 7.35
CA VAL A 62 10.67 -3.83 7.28
C VAL A 62 10.24 -4.37 5.92
N LEU A 63 9.57 -5.52 5.94
CA LEU A 63 9.01 -6.17 4.75
C LEU A 63 7.61 -5.65 4.44
N ALA A 64 6.80 -5.46 5.48
CA ALA A 64 5.43 -5.00 5.39
C ALA A 64 4.95 -4.41 6.72
N ALA A 65 3.95 -3.54 6.66
CA ALA A 65 3.23 -3.05 7.82
C ALA A 65 1.77 -2.74 7.50
N ALA A 66 0.91 -2.90 8.50
CA ALA A 66 -0.51 -2.56 8.43
C ALA A 66 -0.99 -1.95 9.73
N VAL A 67 -2.04 -1.14 9.64
CA VAL A 67 -2.64 -0.42 10.76
C VAL A 67 -4.10 -0.80 10.89
N ALA A 68 -4.59 -0.87 12.13
CA ALA A 68 -6.00 -0.84 12.44
C ALA A 68 -6.27 0.14 13.58
N THR A 69 -7.42 0.82 13.53
CA THR A 69 -7.90 1.74 14.55
C THR A 69 -9.35 1.43 14.91
N ALA A 70 -9.69 1.50 16.20
CA ALA A 70 -11.02 1.23 16.73
C ALA A 70 -11.40 2.28 17.78
N PRO A 71 -12.64 2.79 17.79
CA PRO A 71 -13.12 3.70 18.83
C PRO A 71 -13.10 3.06 20.23
N ILE A 72 -12.71 3.82 21.25
CA ILE A 72 -12.86 3.41 22.65
C ILE A 72 -14.35 3.32 22.98
N GLY A 73 -14.81 2.14 23.41
CA GLY A 73 -16.23 1.85 23.66
C GLY A 73 -16.92 1.06 22.54
N GLY A 74 -16.18 0.69 21.50
CA GLY A 74 -16.68 -0.13 20.38
C GLY A 74 -17.14 0.70 19.18
N GLY A 75 -17.09 0.10 18.00
CA GLY A 75 -17.45 0.77 16.76
C GLY A 75 -16.85 0.09 15.53
N ILE A 76 -16.87 0.81 14.40
CA ILE A 76 -16.27 0.35 13.16
C ILE A 76 -14.74 0.41 13.28
N ILE A 77 -14.09 -0.69 12.93
CA ILE A 77 -12.63 -0.75 12.81
C ILE A 77 -12.24 -0.21 11.43
N ASP A 78 -11.43 0.85 11.40
CA ASP A 78 -10.72 1.25 10.18
C ASP A 78 -9.40 0.47 10.11
N SER A 79 -9.02 0.01 8.92
CA SER A 79 -7.76 -0.71 8.74
C SER A 79 -7.22 -0.54 7.34
N HIS A 80 -5.89 -0.57 7.22
CA HIS A 80 -5.23 -0.48 5.93
C HIS A 80 -3.80 -1.04 5.98
N ILE A 81 -3.33 -1.52 4.83
CA ILE A 81 -1.89 -1.72 4.60
C ILE A 81 -1.22 -0.34 4.65
N ALA A 82 -0.19 -0.19 5.48
CA ALA A 82 0.59 1.05 5.59
C ALA A 82 1.78 1.05 4.62
N GLN A 83 2.47 -0.08 4.48
CA GLN A 83 3.56 -0.24 3.51
C GLN A 83 3.87 -1.70 3.20
N PHE A 84 4.55 -1.93 2.08
CA PHE A 84 5.18 -3.21 1.74
C PHE A 84 6.39 -3.00 0.82
N ARG A 85 7.33 -3.95 0.80
CA ARG A 85 8.58 -3.85 0.04
C ARG A 85 8.62 -4.78 -1.17
N SER A 86 8.84 -4.30 -2.38
CA SER A 86 9.11 -5.16 -3.55
C SER A 86 10.53 -4.93 -4.08
N ALA A 87 11.44 -5.87 -3.82
CA ALA A 87 12.88 -5.68 -4.01
C ALA A 87 13.38 -4.41 -3.28
N ALA A 88 13.97 -3.45 -4.01
CA ALA A 88 14.43 -2.18 -3.44
C ALA A 88 13.30 -1.16 -3.18
N LEU A 89 12.15 -1.31 -3.84
CA LEU A 89 11.03 -0.37 -3.74
C LEU A 89 10.25 -0.57 -2.44
N VAL A 90 9.97 0.53 -1.74
CA VAL A 90 9.08 0.55 -0.58
C VAL A 90 7.80 1.27 -0.97
N TRP A 91 6.73 0.50 -1.13
CA TRP A 91 5.39 0.99 -1.41
C TRP A 91 4.75 1.48 -0.12
N LYS A 92 4.37 2.75 -0.06
CA LYS A 92 3.69 3.35 1.07
C LYS A 92 2.27 3.70 0.67
N ARG A 93 1.32 3.48 1.57
CA ARG A 93 -0.08 3.87 1.33
C ARG A 93 -0.12 5.37 1.04
N THR A 94 -0.84 5.71 -0.01
CA THR A 94 -1.19 7.09 -0.33
C THR A 94 -2.69 7.17 -0.55
N ILE A 95 -3.25 8.34 -0.30
CA ILE A 95 -4.56 8.70 -0.85
C ILE A 95 -4.21 9.48 -2.11
N THR A 96 -4.26 8.82 -3.27
CA THR A 96 -3.90 9.46 -4.53
C THR A 96 -5.02 10.43 -4.89
N PRO A 97 -4.75 11.74 -5.02
CA PRO A 97 -5.74 12.63 -5.60
C PRO A 97 -6.04 12.17 -7.03
N PRO A 98 -7.24 12.45 -7.57
CA PRO A 98 -7.65 11.86 -8.83
C PRO A 98 -6.69 12.28 -9.95
N ALA A 99 -6.44 11.37 -10.90
CA ALA A 99 -5.37 11.48 -11.91
C ALA A 99 -5.32 12.79 -12.71
N HIS A 100 -6.41 13.58 -12.73
CA HIS A 100 -6.47 14.89 -13.38
C HIS A 100 -5.59 15.98 -12.72
N TRP A 101 -5.17 15.85 -11.46
CA TRP A 101 -4.21 16.80 -10.85
C TRP A 101 -2.77 16.63 -11.36
N TRP A 102 -2.48 15.51 -12.01
CA TRP A 102 -1.17 15.22 -12.59
C TRP A 102 -1.15 15.38 -14.12
N GLN A 103 -2.30 15.66 -14.73
CA GLN A 103 -2.41 16.00 -16.15
C GLN A 103 -2.05 17.48 -16.35
N ARG A 104 -0.79 17.77 -16.69
CA ARG A 104 -0.46 19.01 -17.41
C ARG A 104 -0.90 18.86 -18.87
N SER A 105 -2.20 18.95 -19.13
CA SER A 105 -2.71 19.24 -20.47
C SER A 105 -3.99 20.05 -20.35
N ALA A 106 -3.86 21.37 -20.48
CA ALA A 106 -4.99 22.30 -20.56
C ALA A 106 -5.78 22.19 -21.89
N ALA A 107 -5.65 21.08 -22.62
CA ALA A 107 -6.11 20.95 -24.00
C ALA A 107 -7.22 19.91 -24.22
N THR A 108 -7.71 19.23 -23.19
CA THR A 108 -8.79 18.24 -23.40
C THR A 108 -9.63 18.07 -22.14
N ILE A 109 -10.41 19.09 -21.80
CA ILE A 109 -11.56 18.91 -20.92
C ILE A 109 -12.76 18.80 -21.84
N ASP A 110 -12.98 17.60 -22.37
CA ASP A 110 -14.26 17.25 -22.98
C ASP A 110 -14.95 16.18 -22.13
N THR A 111 -15.97 16.67 -21.43
CA THR A 111 -17.21 16.05 -20.96
C THR A 111 -17.25 14.73 -20.16
N ALA A 112 -17.88 14.87 -18.97
CA ALA A 112 -18.90 13.98 -18.40
C ALA A 112 -18.51 12.66 -17.70
N GLU A 113 -17.27 12.47 -17.24
CA GLU A 113 -17.00 11.44 -16.23
C GLU A 113 -17.08 12.02 -14.81
N PRO A 114 -17.83 11.39 -13.87
CA PRO A 114 -17.77 11.79 -12.46
C PRO A 114 -16.32 11.69 -11.99
N ALA A 115 -15.82 12.75 -11.35
CA ALA A 115 -14.48 12.78 -10.79
C ALA A 115 -14.22 11.47 -10.01
N PRO A 116 -13.14 10.71 -10.32
CA PRO A 116 -12.83 9.52 -9.55
C PRO A 116 -12.70 9.94 -8.09
N ARG A 117 -13.47 9.32 -7.18
CA ARG A 117 -13.34 9.53 -5.74
C ARG A 117 -11.90 9.26 -5.31
N ASP A 118 -11.42 9.92 -4.27
CA ASP A 118 -10.11 9.65 -3.65
C ASP A 118 -9.86 8.14 -3.58
N ARG A 119 -8.82 7.67 -4.28
CA ARG A 119 -8.51 6.23 -4.32
C ARG A 119 -7.33 5.96 -3.41
N ILE A 120 -7.51 4.96 -2.56
CA ILE A 120 -6.41 4.44 -1.77
C ILE A 120 -5.50 3.70 -2.75
N GLY A 121 -4.22 4.07 -2.75
CA GLY A 121 -3.20 3.48 -3.60
C GLY A 121 -1.90 3.33 -2.86
N PHE A 122 -0.83 3.08 -3.60
CA PHE A 122 0.52 3.06 -3.07
C PHE A 122 1.47 3.88 -3.93
N THR A 123 2.42 4.55 -3.30
CA THR A 123 3.54 5.18 -3.98
C THR A 123 4.85 4.54 -3.59
N ALA A 124 5.79 4.51 -4.53
CA ALA A 124 7.18 4.16 -4.26
C ALA A 124 8.11 5.10 -5.02
N THR A 125 9.28 5.38 -4.45
CA THR A 125 10.30 6.21 -5.10
C THR A 125 11.51 5.33 -5.42
N GLY A 126 11.93 5.35 -6.67
CA GLY A 126 13.14 4.71 -7.19
C GLY A 126 13.83 5.63 -8.19
N SER A 127 14.20 5.12 -9.36
CA SER A 127 14.64 5.94 -10.51
C SER A 127 13.54 6.87 -11.05
N ALA A 128 12.28 6.52 -10.77
CA ALA A 128 11.09 7.33 -11.01
C ALA A 128 10.19 7.33 -9.75
N GLU A 129 9.18 8.19 -9.75
CA GLU A 129 8.06 8.06 -8.82
C GLU A 129 7.04 7.08 -9.40
N TYR A 130 6.67 6.06 -8.63
CA TYR A 130 5.71 5.04 -9.04
C TYR A 130 4.41 5.17 -8.25
N PHE A 131 3.30 4.90 -8.93
CA PHE A 131 1.95 4.97 -8.38
C PHE A 131 1.20 3.67 -8.72
N LEU A 132 0.67 3.01 -7.71
CA LEU A 132 -0.24 1.87 -7.83
C LEU A 132 -1.63 2.30 -7.39
N ASN A 133 -2.58 2.24 -8.31
CA ASN A 133 -3.99 2.49 -8.03
C ASN A 133 -4.81 1.26 -8.35
N HIS A 134 -5.94 1.09 -7.69
CA HIS A 134 -6.85 -0.02 -7.94
C HIS A 134 -8.24 0.44 -8.40
N ASP A 135 -8.97 -0.47 -9.03
CA ASP A 135 -10.35 -0.27 -9.48
C ASP A 135 -11.42 -0.75 -8.48
N TRP A 136 -11.00 -1.33 -7.34
CA TRP A 136 -11.94 -1.84 -6.35
C TRP A 136 -12.92 -0.78 -5.83
N ILE A 137 -14.19 -1.17 -5.74
CA ILE A 137 -15.31 -0.35 -5.26
C ILE A 137 -15.90 -1.04 -4.01
N PRO A 138 -16.27 -0.30 -2.96
CA PRO A 138 -16.94 -0.87 -1.80
C PRO A 138 -18.18 -1.68 -2.18
N GLY A 139 -18.28 -2.91 -1.66
CA GLY A 139 -19.35 -3.85 -1.96
C GLY A 139 -19.05 -4.84 -3.10
N SER A 140 -17.99 -4.60 -3.89
CA SER A 140 -17.51 -5.54 -4.90
C SER A 140 -16.57 -6.60 -4.32
N ASP A 141 -16.49 -7.78 -4.93
CA ASP A 141 -15.54 -8.83 -4.52
C ASP A 141 -14.10 -8.31 -4.68
N PRO A 142 -13.31 -8.23 -3.59
CA PRO A 142 -11.93 -7.76 -3.64
C PRO A 142 -11.02 -8.64 -4.50
N ARG A 143 -11.40 -9.86 -4.83
CA ARG A 143 -10.65 -10.74 -5.74
C ARG A 143 -10.69 -10.28 -7.19
N ASN A 144 -11.69 -9.47 -7.56
CA ASN A 144 -11.83 -8.90 -8.89
C ASN A 144 -11.13 -7.53 -9.00
N THR A 145 -10.28 -7.19 -8.03
CA THR A 145 -9.52 -5.93 -8.04
C THR A 145 -8.39 -6.01 -9.06
N HIS A 146 -8.38 -5.07 -10.00
CA HIS A 146 -7.28 -4.82 -10.90
C HIS A 146 -6.50 -3.59 -10.48
N TRP A 147 -5.24 -3.58 -10.88
CA TRP A 147 -4.25 -2.57 -10.55
C TRP A 147 -3.77 -1.88 -11.83
N THR A 148 -3.53 -0.58 -11.68
CA THR A 148 -2.87 0.26 -12.68
C THR A 148 -1.56 0.75 -12.05
N LEU A 149 -0.46 0.48 -12.73
CA LEU A 149 0.86 1.02 -12.41
C LEU A 149 1.16 2.20 -13.34
N SER A 150 1.48 3.34 -12.73
CA SER A 150 1.97 4.51 -13.44
C SER A 150 3.35 4.92 -12.92
N SER A 151 4.12 5.62 -13.73
CA SER A 151 5.34 6.27 -13.28
C SER A 151 5.41 7.73 -13.70
N TRP A 152 6.14 8.52 -12.93
CA TRP A 152 6.39 9.92 -13.19
C TRP A 152 7.89 10.22 -13.15
N THR A 153 8.34 10.98 -14.14
CA THR A 153 9.67 11.62 -14.13
C THR A 153 9.52 13.06 -14.60
N PRO A 154 10.46 13.96 -14.24
CA PRO A 154 10.44 15.34 -14.75
C PRO A 154 10.49 15.42 -16.28
N ALA A 155 11.18 14.48 -16.94
CA ALA A 155 11.37 14.47 -18.38
C ALA A 155 10.14 13.96 -19.16
N HIS A 156 9.37 13.03 -18.60
CA HIS A 156 8.27 12.36 -19.32
C HIS A 156 6.89 12.62 -18.73
N GLY A 157 6.80 13.25 -17.56
CA GLY A 157 5.54 13.41 -16.84
C GLY A 157 4.96 12.05 -16.38
N LEU A 158 3.68 12.07 -15.99
CA LEU A 158 2.96 10.88 -15.53
C LEU A 158 2.51 10.06 -16.73
N HIS A 159 2.83 8.77 -16.73
CA HIS A 159 2.39 7.84 -17.76
C HIS A 159 2.06 6.45 -17.18
N VAL A 160 1.10 5.77 -17.79
CA VAL A 160 0.68 4.42 -17.40
C VAL A 160 1.68 3.41 -17.97
N LEU A 161 2.22 2.55 -17.10
CA LEU A 161 3.11 1.44 -17.47
C LEU A 161 2.32 0.15 -17.70
N LEU A 162 1.37 -0.14 -16.81
CA LEU A 162 0.47 -1.29 -16.90
C LEU A 162 -0.92 -0.91 -16.40
N SER A 163 -1.96 -1.51 -16.97
CA SER A 163 -3.35 -1.34 -16.52
C SER A 163 -4.09 -2.67 -16.54
N GLY A 164 -5.12 -2.81 -15.70
CA GLY A 164 -5.98 -3.99 -15.67
C GLY A 164 -5.25 -5.26 -15.21
N THR A 165 -4.21 -5.15 -14.38
CA THR A 165 -3.34 -6.26 -14.01
C THR A 165 -3.46 -6.64 -12.54
N ASP A 166 -2.93 -7.80 -12.14
CA ASP A 166 -2.82 -8.14 -10.73
C ASP A 166 -1.65 -7.37 -10.07
N ILE A 167 -1.71 -7.21 -8.74
CA ILE A 167 -0.69 -6.44 -8.00
C ILE A 167 0.72 -7.07 -8.06
N ASP A 168 0.84 -8.39 -8.17
CA ASP A 168 2.16 -9.03 -8.30
C ASP A 168 2.76 -8.75 -9.67
N ALA A 169 1.97 -8.74 -10.74
CA ALA A 169 2.41 -8.34 -12.06
C ALA A 169 2.82 -6.88 -12.11
N ALA A 170 2.01 -5.98 -11.52
CA ALA A 170 2.34 -4.56 -11.41
C ALA A 170 3.67 -4.32 -10.66
N THR A 171 3.82 -4.89 -9.46
CA THR A 171 5.04 -4.71 -8.65
C THR A 171 6.27 -5.36 -9.28
N ARG A 172 6.15 -6.53 -9.93
CA ARG A 172 7.25 -7.15 -10.70
C ARG A 172 7.69 -6.29 -11.89
N HIS A 173 6.75 -5.65 -12.58
CA HIS A 173 7.08 -4.76 -13.67
C HIS A 173 7.87 -3.55 -13.18
N ALA A 174 7.44 -2.91 -12.09
CA ALA A 174 8.19 -1.80 -11.47
C ALA A 174 9.62 -2.22 -11.10
N ILE A 175 9.80 -3.41 -10.50
CA ILE A 175 11.14 -3.97 -10.22
C ILE A 175 11.97 -4.12 -11.51
N THR A 176 11.35 -4.59 -12.59
CA THR A 176 12.04 -4.79 -13.87
C THR A 176 12.51 -3.46 -14.46
N VAL A 177 11.68 -2.42 -14.39
CA VAL A 177 12.03 -1.06 -14.83
C VAL A 177 13.20 -0.52 -14.01
N GLU A 178 13.13 -0.62 -12.68
CA GLU A 178 14.20 -0.17 -11.78
C GLU A 178 15.52 -0.91 -12.01
N THR A 179 15.46 -2.23 -12.21
CA THR A 179 16.65 -3.04 -12.48
C THR A 179 17.32 -2.63 -13.79
N ARG A 180 16.52 -2.33 -14.82
CA ARG A 180 17.04 -1.82 -16.10
C ARG A 180 17.64 -0.43 -15.95
N ALA A 181 16.98 0.48 -15.24
CA ALA A 181 17.50 1.82 -14.99
C ALA A 181 18.85 1.77 -14.26
N ALA A 182 18.98 0.91 -13.25
CA ALA A 182 20.23 0.71 -12.52
C ALA A 182 21.36 0.10 -13.37
N SER A 183 21.03 -0.65 -14.43
CA SER A 183 22.04 -1.25 -15.32
C SER A 183 22.63 -0.29 -16.36
N VAL A 184 22.01 0.89 -16.53
CA VAL A 184 22.39 1.91 -17.53
C VAL A 184 23.04 3.14 -16.88
N ALA A 185 23.03 3.22 -15.54
CA ALA A 185 23.65 4.28 -14.74
C ALA A 185 25.11 3.95 -14.40
#